data_AF-C6XGW1-F1
#
_entry.id   AF-C6XGW1-F1
#
_cell.length_a   1.000
_cell.length_b   1.000
_cell.length_c   1.000
_cell.angle_alpha   90.00
_cell.angle_beta   90.00
_cell.angle_gamma   90.00
#
_symmetry.space_group_name_H-M   'P 1'
#
loop_
_entity.id
_entity.type
_entity.pdbx_description
1 polymer ?
#
loop_
_entity_poly.entity_id
_entity_poly.type
_entity_poly.pdbx_seq_one_letter_code
_entity_poly.pdbx_strand_id
1 'polypeptide(L)'
;MQNQAKILAQSAEALAQLINHHIPDDSSPTLEKTYPETYHRIRYLRQKALNIINHFVETGRNPDNIAKELDSEILEKKLIAENQQLEHLFPQTKDPAQRENFFKNLFRIGNILGFQKEEMVDITDHRLLSLAYYAQIGLQSQKLSEDAYHKIRHKPFVNITTNKAKNHRRITSQEKAIQKLYQTGSLYDSLEIDFV
;
A
#
# COMPACT_ATOMS: atom_id res chain seq x y z
N MET A 1 19.54 -2.73 -17.55
CA MET A 1 19.73 -1.27 -17.47
C MET A 1 21.01 -0.79 -18.17
N GLN A 2 22.22 -1.21 -17.77
CA GLN A 2 23.48 -0.79 -18.43
C GLN A 2 23.51 -0.99 -19.95
N ASN A 3 22.87 -2.06 -20.45
CA ASN A 3 22.83 -2.35 -21.88
C ASN A 3 21.95 -1.36 -22.67
N GLN A 4 20.83 -0.89 -22.10
CA GLN A 4 19.92 0.05 -22.76
C GLN A 4 20.52 1.46 -22.84
N ALA A 5 21.13 1.93 -21.75
CA ALA A 5 21.85 3.20 -21.73
C ALA A 5 23.03 3.20 -22.73
N LYS A 6 23.76 2.09 -22.84
CA LYS A 6 24.84 1.91 -23.81
C LYS A 6 24.33 1.92 -25.26
N ILE A 7 23.22 1.24 -25.54
CA ILE A 7 22.58 1.25 -26.87
C ILE A 7 22.14 2.66 -27.25
N LEU A 8 21.59 3.43 -26.31
CA LEU A 8 21.16 4.83 -26.51
C LEU A 8 22.34 5.76 -26.78
N ALA A 9 23.44 5.62 -26.04
CA ALA A 9 24.66 6.38 -26.29
C ALA A 9 25.26 6.04 -27.67
N GLN A 10 25.29 4.76 -28.04
CA GLN A 10 25.78 4.32 -29.36
C GLN A 10 24.91 4.78 -30.51
N SER A 11 23.58 4.76 -30.36
CA SER A 11 22.67 5.26 -31.40
C SER A 11 22.78 6.78 -31.54
N ALA A 12 23.01 7.50 -30.44
CA ALA A 12 23.26 8.94 -30.45
C ALA A 12 24.55 9.31 -31.17
N GLU A 13 25.63 8.56 -30.94
CA GLU A 13 26.90 8.76 -31.62
C GLU A 13 26.81 8.44 -33.12
N ALA A 14 26.12 7.35 -33.49
CA ALA A 14 25.89 7.00 -34.90
C ALA A 14 25.05 8.06 -35.65
N LEU A 15 24.00 8.60 -35.01
CA LEU A 15 23.21 9.70 -35.57
C LEU A 15 24.03 10.98 -35.71
N ALA A 16 24.83 11.35 -34.70
CA ALA A 16 25.70 12.51 -34.77
C ALA A 16 26.70 12.39 -35.95
N GLN A 17 27.27 11.21 -36.17
CA GLN A 17 28.16 10.95 -37.32
C GLN A 17 27.44 11.07 -38.66
N LEU A 18 26.21 10.56 -38.78
CA LEU A 18 25.41 10.67 -40.00
C LEU A 18 25.06 12.13 -40.32
N ILE A 19 24.63 12.90 -39.32
CA ILE A 19 24.34 14.33 -39.50
C ILE A 19 25.61 15.08 -39.88
N ASN A 20 26.75 14.77 -39.24
CA ASN A 20 28.04 15.39 -39.55
C ASN A 20 28.47 15.17 -41.02
N HIS A 21 28.19 13.99 -41.58
CA HIS A 21 28.48 13.67 -42.98
C HIS A 21 27.59 14.43 -43.97
N HIS A 22 26.43 14.93 -43.53
CA HIS A 22 25.47 15.66 -44.37
C HIS A 22 25.49 17.18 -44.14
N ILE A 23 26.38 17.71 -43.29
CA ILE A 23 26.54 19.16 -43.13
C ILE A 23 27.22 19.72 -44.39
N PRO A 24 26.69 20.80 -44.99
CA PRO A 24 27.40 21.51 -46.06
C PRO A 24 28.80 21.93 -45.61
N ASP A 25 29.81 21.77 -46.46
CA ASP A 25 31.17 22.23 -46.21
C ASP A 25 31.23 23.73 -45.86
N ASP A 26 32.31 24.14 -45.20
CA ASP A 26 32.52 25.57 -44.89
C ASP A 26 32.47 26.42 -46.16
N SER A 27 31.66 27.48 -46.11
CA SER A 27 31.50 28.38 -47.24
C SER A 27 32.79 29.16 -47.48
N SER A 28 33.39 29.02 -48.67
CA SER A 28 34.62 29.73 -49.04
C SER A 28 34.47 31.25 -48.88
N PRO A 29 35.49 31.98 -48.37
CA PRO A 29 35.47 33.45 -48.30
C PRO A 29 35.30 34.15 -49.66
N THR A 30 35.58 33.43 -50.76
CA THR A 30 35.34 33.94 -52.11
C THR A 30 33.85 34.01 -52.46
N LEU A 31 33.02 33.11 -51.92
CA LEU A 31 31.56 33.12 -52.10
C LEU A 31 30.91 34.32 -51.41
N GLU A 32 31.45 34.79 -50.29
CA GLU A 32 30.96 35.99 -49.61
C GLU A 32 31.06 37.24 -50.50
N LYS A 33 32.13 37.32 -51.30
CA LYS A 33 32.38 38.45 -52.21
C LYS A 33 31.58 38.37 -53.51
N THR A 34 31.33 37.17 -54.02
CA THR A 34 30.64 36.97 -55.32
C THR A 34 29.13 36.80 -55.16
N TYR A 35 28.67 36.11 -54.11
CA TYR A 35 27.27 35.78 -53.86
C TYR A 35 26.96 35.76 -52.34
N PRO A 36 26.80 36.95 -51.71
CA PRO A 36 26.65 37.07 -50.26
C PRO A 36 25.42 36.35 -49.70
N GLU A 37 24.29 36.38 -50.41
CA GLU A 37 23.06 35.68 -50.00
C GLU A 37 23.25 34.16 -49.90
N THR A 38 23.96 33.58 -50.87
CA THR A 38 24.26 32.14 -50.90
C THR A 38 25.21 31.76 -49.76
N TYR A 39 26.20 32.60 -49.48
CA TYR A 39 27.13 32.43 -48.37
C TYR A 39 26.41 32.42 -47.01
N HIS A 40 25.56 33.43 -46.74
CA HIS A 40 24.80 33.50 -45.49
C HIS A 40 23.83 32.33 -45.32
N ARG A 41 23.18 31.89 -46.41
CA ARG A 41 22.29 30.73 -46.39
C ARG A 41 23.01 29.44 -46.02
N ILE A 42 24.16 29.16 -46.63
CA ILE A 42 24.97 27.96 -46.35
C ILE A 42 25.46 28.01 -44.89
N ARG A 43 25.98 29.15 -44.45
CA ARG A 43 26.45 29.35 -43.07
C ARG A 43 25.33 29.14 -42.04
N TYR A 44 24.13 29.66 -42.32
CA TYR A 44 22.97 29.48 -41.45
C TYR A 44 22.52 28.01 -41.36
N LEU A 45 22.47 27.30 -42.49
CA LEU A 45 22.13 25.89 -42.52
C LEU A 45 23.15 25.04 -41.76
N ARG A 46 24.45 25.34 -41.93
CA ARG A 46 25.54 24.71 -41.18
C ARG A 46 25.44 24.97 -39.68
N GLN A 47 25.18 26.21 -39.27
CA GLN A 47 25.00 26.55 -37.85
C GLN A 47 23.82 25.81 -37.22
N LYS A 48 22.69 25.69 -37.94
CA LYS A 48 21.55 24.88 -37.48
C LYS A 48 21.92 23.42 -37.31
N ALA A 49 22.62 22.83 -38.27
CA ALA A 49 23.05 21.43 -38.21
C ALA A 49 23.98 21.18 -37.02
N LEU A 50 24.96 22.06 -36.79
CA LEU A 50 25.87 21.99 -35.65
C LEU A 50 25.14 22.13 -34.31
N ASN A 51 24.16 23.03 -34.20
CA ASN A 51 23.34 23.16 -32.98
C ASN A 51 22.57 21.88 -32.68
N ILE A 52 21.99 21.24 -33.69
CA ILE A 52 21.27 19.97 -33.54
C ILE A 52 22.22 18.88 -33.06
N ILE A 53 23.42 18.78 -33.64
CA ILE A 53 24.44 17.80 -33.21
C ILE A 53 24.86 18.06 -31.77
N ASN A 54 25.18 19.31 -31.42
CA ASN A 54 25.61 19.65 -30.06
C ASN A 54 24.54 19.28 -29.03
N HIS A 55 23.27 19.59 -29.30
CA HIS A 55 22.16 19.22 -28.42
C HIS A 55 22.02 17.69 -28.25
N PHE A 56 22.14 16.95 -29.35
CA PHE A 56 22.04 15.48 -29.33
C PHE A 56 23.21 14.83 -28.60
N VAL A 57 24.42 15.35 -28.82
CA VAL A 57 25.64 14.89 -28.16
C VAL A 57 25.61 15.23 -26.67
N GLU A 58 25.12 16.40 -26.27
CA GLU A 58 24.94 16.76 -24.86
C GLU A 58 23.92 15.86 -24.15
N THR A 59 22.84 15.50 -24.83
CA THR A 59 21.81 14.61 -24.29
C THR A 59 22.31 13.16 -24.22
N GLY A 60 23.03 12.70 -25.25
CA GLY A 60 23.64 11.37 -25.29
C GLY A 60 24.85 11.18 -24.37
N ARG A 61 25.55 12.27 -24.00
CA ARG A 61 26.70 12.25 -23.06
C ARG A 61 26.29 12.20 -21.59
N ASN A 62 25.01 12.40 -21.27
CA ASN A 62 24.49 12.27 -19.90
C ASN A 62 23.55 11.06 -19.75
N PRO A 63 23.98 9.83 -20.13
CA PRO A 63 23.14 8.64 -20.02
C PRO A 63 22.78 8.34 -18.56
N ASP A 64 23.59 8.79 -17.60
CA ASP A 64 23.34 8.64 -16.17
C ASP A 64 22.10 9.42 -15.71
N ASN A 65 21.83 10.59 -16.28
CA ASN A 65 20.64 11.38 -15.93
C ASN A 65 19.38 10.72 -16.50
N ILE A 66 19.44 10.25 -17.75
CA ILE A 66 18.35 9.51 -18.40
C ILE A 66 18.09 8.19 -17.66
N ALA A 67 19.14 7.48 -17.26
CA ALA A 67 19.02 6.25 -16.48
C ALA A 67 18.39 6.50 -15.11
N LYS A 68 18.81 7.56 -14.39
CA LYS A 68 18.22 7.94 -13.11
C LYS A 68 16.75 8.33 -13.22
N GLU A 69 16.39 9.10 -14.25
CA GLU A 69 15.01 9.50 -14.49
C GLU A 69 14.13 8.28 -14.81
N LEU A 70 14.61 7.39 -15.67
CA LEU A 70 13.92 6.14 -15.98
C LEU A 70 13.80 5.22 -14.76
N ASP A 71 14.86 5.10 -13.95
CA ASP A 71 14.85 4.35 -12.70
C ASP A 71 13.80 4.91 -11.73
N SER A 72 13.72 6.24 -11.59
CA SER A 72 12.72 6.89 -10.74
C SER A 72 11.29 6.63 -11.22
N GLU A 73 11.03 6.70 -12.53
CA GLU A 73 9.70 6.43 -13.09
C GLU A 73 9.28 4.96 -12.88
N ILE A 74 10.23 4.03 -13.03
CA ILE A 74 9.98 2.60 -12.76
C ILE A 74 9.69 2.37 -11.28
N LEU A 75 10.44 3.02 -10.38
CA LEU A 75 10.21 2.93 -8.94
C LEU A 75 8.84 3.48 -8.56
N GLU A 76 8.44 4.65 -9.08
CA GLU A 76 7.12 5.23 -8.82
C GLU A 76 5.99 4.31 -9.31
N LYS A 77 6.10 3.77 -10.54
CA LYS A 77 5.13 2.81 -11.07
C LYS A 77 5.03 1.56 -10.20
N LYS A 78 6.16 1.06 -9.70
CA LYS A 78 6.19 -0.08 -8.77
C LYS A 78 5.49 0.28 -7.47
N LEU A 79 5.79 1.42 -6.85
CA LEU A 79 5.15 1.86 -5.60
C LEU A 79 3.64 2.02 -5.74
N ILE A 80 3.17 2.58 -6.86
CA ILE A 80 1.73 2.71 -7.13
C ILE A 80 1.08 1.34 -7.24
N ALA A 81 1.70 0.40 -7.97
CA ALA A 81 1.18 -0.96 -8.11
C ALA A 81 1.14 -1.71 -6.77
N GLU A 82 2.22 -1.67 -5.99
CA GLU A 82 2.30 -2.27 -4.65
C GLU A 82 1.23 -1.67 -3.72
N ASN A 83 1.04 -0.35 -3.77
CA ASN A 83 0.03 0.33 -2.97
C ASN A 83 -1.39 -0.08 -3.36
N GLN A 84 -1.68 -0.23 -4.65
CA GLN A 84 -2.98 -0.72 -5.12
C GLN A 84 -3.27 -2.14 -4.61
N GLN A 85 -2.27 -3.02 -4.61
CA GLN A 85 -2.42 -4.37 -4.05
C GLN A 85 -2.63 -4.33 -2.54
N LEU A 86 -1.91 -3.46 -1.82
CA LEU A 86 -2.09 -3.28 -0.39
C LEU A 86 -3.51 -2.80 -0.06
N GLU A 87 -4.04 -1.81 -0.80
CA GLU A 87 -5.40 -1.31 -0.64
C GLU A 87 -6.48 -2.33 -1.01
N HIS A 88 -6.17 -3.26 -1.91
CA HIS A 88 -7.06 -4.37 -2.24
C HIS A 88 -7.15 -5.38 -1.08
N LEU A 89 -6.01 -5.75 -0.51
CA LEU A 89 -5.94 -6.70 0.62
C LEU A 89 -6.44 -6.09 1.92
N PHE A 90 -6.16 -4.81 2.14
CA PHE A 90 -6.48 -4.07 3.36
C PHE A 90 -7.23 -2.78 3.01
N PRO A 91 -8.55 -2.83 2.75
CA PRO A 91 -9.33 -1.66 2.36
C PRO A 91 -9.23 -0.47 3.33
N GLN A 92 -8.93 -0.72 4.61
CA GLN A 92 -8.66 0.30 5.61
C GLN A 92 -7.49 1.23 5.25
N THR A 93 -6.53 0.79 4.44
CA THR A 93 -5.36 1.62 4.07
C THR A 93 -5.69 2.68 3.01
N LYS A 94 -6.92 2.72 2.51
CA LYS A 94 -7.42 3.80 1.63
C LYS A 94 -7.61 5.12 2.38
N ASP A 95 -7.99 5.06 3.64
CA ASP A 95 -8.10 6.23 4.51
C ASP A 95 -6.71 6.58 5.06
N PRO A 96 -6.18 7.80 4.83
CA PRO A 96 -4.87 8.22 5.32
C PRO A 96 -4.67 8.00 6.83
N ALA A 97 -5.69 8.24 7.66
CA ALA A 97 -5.57 8.10 9.11
C ALA A 97 -5.45 6.63 9.54
N GLN A 98 -6.21 5.74 8.88
CA GLN A 98 -6.15 4.31 9.16
C GLN A 98 -4.87 3.68 8.58
N ARG A 99 -4.41 4.19 7.45
CA ARG A 99 -3.13 3.82 6.85
C ARG A 99 -1.96 4.13 7.78
N GLU A 100 -1.90 5.33 8.36
CA GLU A 100 -0.85 5.68 9.31
C GLU A 100 -0.84 4.73 10.50
N ASN A 101 -2.02 4.43 11.06
CA ASN A 101 -2.16 3.47 12.15
C ASN A 101 -1.73 2.04 11.76
N PHE A 102 -2.03 1.61 10.53
CA PHE A 102 -1.60 0.33 9.99
C PHE A 102 -0.07 0.21 9.98
N PHE A 103 0.62 1.20 9.39
CA PHE A 103 2.07 1.22 9.35
C PHE A 103 2.69 1.37 10.75
N LYS A 104 2.15 2.23 11.62
CA LYS A 104 2.62 2.37 13.00
C LYS A 104 2.59 1.05 13.77
N ASN A 105 1.54 0.27 13.58
CA ASN A 105 1.42 -1.06 14.19
C ASN A 105 2.43 -2.05 13.60
N LEU A 106 2.63 -2.04 12.29
CA LEU A 106 3.64 -2.83 11.60
C LEU A 106 5.05 -2.53 12.09
N PHE A 107 5.45 -1.26 12.14
CA PHE A 107 6.78 -0.84 12.65
C PHE A 107 7.00 -1.31 14.09
N ARG A 108 5.96 -1.25 14.93
CA ARG A 108 6.04 -1.75 16.31
C ARG A 108 6.33 -3.25 16.35
N ILE A 109 5.70 -4.05 15.49
CA ILE A 109 5.95 -5.49 15.40
C ILE A 109 7.33 -5.76 14.80
N GLY A 110 7.74 -5.04 13.75
CA GLY A 110 9.09 -5.13 13.19
C GLY A 110 10.17 -4.94 14.26
N ASN A 111 10.02 -3.92 15.10
CA ASN A 111 10.94 -3.70 16.24
C ASN A 111 10.93 -4.87 17.24
N ILE A 112 9.77 -5.47 17.52
CA ILE A 112 9.69 -6.65 18.41
C ILE A 112 10.39 -7.86 17.79
N LEU A 113 10.34 -8.00 16.46
CA LEU A 113 11.00 -9.06 15.71
C LEU A 113 12.49 -8.79 15.43
N GLY A 114 13.00 -7.61 15.82
CA GLY A 114 14.42 -7.25 15.72
C GLY A 114 14.82 -6.49 14.45
N PHE A 115 13.87 -6.05 13.63
CA PHE A 115 14.16 -5.19 12.49
C PHE A 115 14.53 -3.77 12.93
N GLN A 116 15.49 -3.17 12.22
CA GLN A 116 15.82 -1.76 12.42
C GLN A 116 14.80 -0.84 11.72
N LYS A 117 14.74 0.42 12.13
CA LYS A 117 13.77 1.37 11.57
C LYS A 117 14.06 1.65 10.10
N GLU A 118 15.34 1.73 9.76
CA GLU A 118 15.86 1.98 8.43
C GLU A 118 15.43 0.85 7.48
N GLU A 119 15.59 -0.40 7.91
CA GLU A 119 15.16 -1.58 7.13
C GLU A 119 13.65 -1.59 6.89
N MET A 120 12.87 -1.13 7.86
CA MET A 120 11.41 -1.12 7.77
C MET A 120 10.88 -0.02 6.83
N VAL A 121 11.61 1.10 6.66
CA VAL A 121 11.22 2.18 5.74
C VAL A 121 11.39 1.75 4.28
N ASP A 122 12.38 0.92 4.00
CA ASP A 122 12.67 0.44 2.65
C ASP A 122 11.71 -0.67 2.18
N ILE A 123 10.90 -1.25 3.09
CA ILE A 123 9.96 -2.31 2.75
C ILE A 123 8.70 -1.72 2.12
N THR A 124 8.61 -1.93 0.81
CA THR A 124 7.51 -1.47 -0.04
C THR A 124 6.69 -2.61 -0.64
N ASP A 125 7.15 -3.85 -0.50
CA ASP A 125 6.47 -5.05 -1.00
C ASP A 125 5.21 -5.33 -0.17
N HIS A 126 4.04 -5.29 -0.81
CA HIS A 126 2.76 -5.51 -0.14
C HIS A 126 2.69 -6.89 0.54
N ARG A 127 3.37 -7.91 0.02
CA ARG A 127 3.36 -9.27 0.57
C ARG A 127 4.06 -9.33 1.92
N LEU A 128 5.20 -8.63 2.05
CA LEU A 128 5.92 -8.53 3.31
C LEU A 128 5.10 -7.76 4.35
N LEU A 129 4.45 -6.67 3.93
CA LEU A 129 3.55 -5.91 4.79
C LEU A 129 2.35 -6.76 5.24
N SER A 130 1.77 -7.57 4.36
CA SER A 130 0.70 -8.51 4.71
C SER A 130 1.17 -9.57 5.71
N LEU A 131 2.35 -10.16 5.50
CA LEU A 131 2.91 -11.13 6.43
C LEU A 131 3.13 -10.54 7.83
N ALA A 132 3.70 -9.34 7.90
CA ALA A 132 3.93 -8.65 9.16
C ALA A 132 2.59 -8.29 9.85
N TYR A 133 1.56 -7.94 9.08
CA TYR A 133 0.22 -7.72 9.62
C TYR A 133 -0.39 -9.01 10.22
N TYR A 134 -0.28 -10.15 9.55
CA TYR A 134 -0.77 -11.41 10.12
C TYR A 134 0.07 -11.88 11.31
N ALA A 135 1.38 -11.64 11.29
CA ALA A 135 2.26 -11.89 12.44
C ALA A 135 1.83 -11.06 13.66
N GLN A 136 1.41 -9.81 13.46
CA GLN A 136 0.82 -8.98 14.51
C GLN A 136 -0.39 -9.67 15.17
N ILE A 137 -1.33 -10.14 14.35
CA ILE A 137 -2.55 -10.80 14.82
C ILE A 137 -2.19 -12.08 15.59
N GLY A 138 -1.24 -12.88 15.06
CA GLY A 138 -0.75 -14.10 15.71
C GLY A 138 -0.13 -13.83 17.09
N LEU A 139 0.70 -12.78 17.21
CA LEU A 139 1.28 -12.40 18.50
C LEU A 139 0.23 -11.93 19.52
N GLN A 140 -0.80 -11.22 19.05
CA GLN A 140 -1.91 -10.80 19.91
C GLN A 140 -2.75 -11.98 20.38
N SER A 141 -3.08 -12.92 19.48
CA SER A 141 -3.86 -14.11 19.83
C SER A 141 -3.13 -15.04 20.78
N GLN A 142 -1.80 -15.17 20.64
CA GLN A 142 -0.98 -15.93 21.58
C GLN A 142 -1.05 -15.33 22.99
N LYS A 143 -0.85 -14.01 23.14
CA LYS A 143 -0.94 -13.33 24.45
C LYS A 143 -2.32 -13.48 25.10
N LEU A 144 -3.39 -13.33 24.32
CA LEU A 144 -4.75 -13.52 24.81
C LEU A 144 -5.01 -14.96 25.26
N SER A 145 -4.43 -15.93 24.56
CA SER A 145 -4.55 -17.35 24.92
C SER A 145 -3.80 -17.66 26.22
N GLU A 146 -2.61 -17.11 26.40
CA GLU A 146 -1.83 -17.20 27.64
C GLU A 146 -2.60 -16.56 28.82
N ASP A 147 -3.11 -15.35 28.64
CA ASP A 147 -3.92 -14.65 29.65
C ASP A 147 -5.18 -15.43 30.02
N ALA A 148 -5.87 -16.00 29.03
CA ALA A 148 -7.04 -16.84 29.26
C ALA A 148 -6.68 -18.12 30.04
N TYR A 149 -5.57 -18.77 29.66
CA TYR A 149 -5.04 -19.93 30.36
C TYR A 149 -4.70 -19.61 31.82
N HIS A 150 -4.02 -18.50 32.08
CA HIS A 150 -3.72 -18.03 33.43
C HIS A 150 -4.99 -17.73 34.24
N LYS A 151 -5.98 -17.06 33.64
CA LYS A 151 -7.27 -16.77 34.29
C LYS A 151 -8.05 -18.03 34.64
N ILE A 152 -8.01 -19.07 33.81
CA ILE A 152 -8.70 -20.34 34.08
C ILE A 152 -7.95 -21.11 35.17
N ARG A 153 -6.62 -21.19 35.10
CA ARG A 153 -5.79 -21.96 36.05
C ARG A 153 -5.84 -21.39 37.48
N HIS A 154 -5.94 -20.08 37.61
CA HIS A 154 -5.99 -19.40 38.92
C HIS A 154 -7.42 -19.10 39.39
N LYS A 155 -8.45 -19.53 38.67
CA LYS A 155 -9.83 -19.34 39.12
C LYS A 155 -10.13 -20.35 40.23
N PRO A 156 -10.51 -19.93 41.44
CA PRO A 156 -11.02 -20.85 42.44
C PRO A 156 -12.26 -21.56 41.90
N PHE A 157 -12.42 -22.84 42.25
CA PHE A 157 -13.54 -23.66 41.82
C PHE A 157 -14.85 -22.95 42.17
N VAL A 158 -15.58 -22.48 41.17
CA VAL A 158 -16.91 -21.95 41.38
C VAL A 158 -17.79 -23.16 41.63
N ASN A 159 -18.14 -23.39 42.89
CA ASN A 159 -19.27 -24.25 43.22
C ASN A 159 -20.49 -23.61 42.56
N ILE A 160 -20.89 -24.15 41.40
CA ILE A 160 -22.15 -23.81 40.77
C ILE A 160 -23.22 -24.36 41.70
N THR A 161 -23.60 -23.58 42.71
CA THR A 161 -24.88 -23.77 43.36
C THR A 161 -25.90 -23.47 42.28
N THR A 162 -26.44 -24.53 41.66
CA THR A 162 -27.57 -24.41 40.77
C THR A 162 -28.65 -23.67 41.55
N ASN A 163 -28.85 -22.39 41.27
CA ASN A 163 -29.94 -21.62 41.85
C ASN A 163 -31.25 -22.17 41.29
N LYS A 164 -31.71 -23.31 41.83
CA LYS A 164 -33.08 -23.84 41.68
C LYS A 164 -34.09 -22.99 42.48
N ALA A 165 -33.83 -21.69 42.62
CA ALA A 165 -34.57 -20.78 43.50
C ALA A 165 -35.41 -19.76 42.74
N LYS A 166 -35.98 -20.15 41.58
CA LYS A 166 -37.00 -19.33 40.89
C LYS A 166 -38.32 -20.06 40.59
N ASN A 167 -38.40 -21.39 40.72
CA ASN A 167 -39.63 -22.12 40.41
C ASN A 167 -40.61 -22.26 41.59
N HIS A 168 -40.14 -22.24 42.84
CA HIS A 168 -41.03 -22.47 44.00
C HIS A 168 -42.04 -21.32 44.24
N ARG A 169 -41.70 -20.07 43.88
CA ARG A 169 -42.63 -18.93 43.97
C ARG A 169 -43.72 -18.96 42.89
N ARG A 170 -43.44 -19.51 41.71
CA ARG A 170 -44.43 -19.67 40.63
C ARG A 170 -45.42 -20.80 40.89
N ILE A 171 -44.94 -21.92 41.44
CA ILE A 171 -45.79 -23.07 41.77
C ILE A 171 -46.80 -22.70 42.88
N THR A 172 -46.33 -22.02 43.94
CA THR A 172 -47.20 -21.58 45.04
C THR A 172 -48.19 -20.47 44.65
N SER A 173 -47.89 -19.66 43.63
CA SER A 173 -48.85 -18.70 43.07
C SER A 173 -49.89 -19.37 42.15
N GLN A 174 -49.50 -20.40 41.39
CA GLN A 174 -50.41 -21.15 40.51
C GLN A 174 -51.46 -21.94 41.30
N GLU A 175 -51.06 -22.63 42.37
CA GLU A 175 -52.01 -23.37 43.23
C GLU A 175 -53.08 -22.43 43.83
N LYS A 176 -52.68 -21.23 44.25
CA LYS A 176 -53.61 -20.22 44.76
C LYS A 176 -54.53 -19.66 43.68
N ALA A 177 -54.03 -19.44 42.46
CA ALA A 177 -54.84 -18.99 41.34
C ALA A 177 -55.90 -20.04 40.95
N ILE A 178 -55.51 -21.32 40.90
CA ILE A 178 -56.41 -22.45 40.66
C ILE A 178 -57.48 -22.55 41.75
N GLN A 179 -57.10 -22.46 43.04
CA GLN A 179 -58.06 -22.50 44.15
C GLN A 179 -59.08 -21.35 44.10
N LYS A 180 -58.64 -20.13 43.75
CA LYS A 180 -59.56 -19.00 43.57
C LYS A 180 -60.52 -19.23 42.43
N LEU A 181 -60.05 -19.71 41.28
CA LEU A 181 -60.92 -20.05 40.14
C LEU A 181 -61.99 -21.08 40.53
N TYR A 182 -61.65 -22.12 41.29
CA TYR A 182 -62.63 -23.09 41.78
C TYR A 182 -63.67 -22.48 42.74
N GLN A 183 -63.31 -21.44 43.50
CA GLN A 183 -64.20 -20.78 44.44
C GLN A 183 -65.09 -19.72 43.79
N THR A 184 -64.56 -18.96 42.83
CA THR A 184 -65.22 -17.78 42.27
C THR A 184 -65.81 -18.02 40.89
N GLY A 185 -65.27 -18.97 40.10
CA GLY A 185 -65.64 -19.22 38.71
C GLY A 185 -65.43 -18.03 37.77
N SER A 186 -64.67 -17.01 38.20
CA SER A 186 -64.49 -15.76 37.45
C SER A 186 -63.52 -15.93 36.28
N LEU A 187 -63.87 -15.33 35.14
CA LEU A 187 -63.01 -15.30 33.94
C LEU A 187 -61.72 -14.50 34.16
N TYR A 188 -61.71 -13.53 35.08
CA TYR A 188 -60.49 -12.79 35.40
C TYR A 188 -59.48 -13.64 36.18
N ASP A 189 -59.98 -14.55 37.04
CA ASP A 189 -59.12 -15.43 37.83
C ASP A 189 -58.53 -16.56 36.95
N SER A 190 -59.19 -16.94 35.86
CA SER A 190 -58.65 -17.94 34.92
C SER A 190 -57.47 -17.41 34.08
N LEU A 191 -57.38 -16.09 33.88
CA LEU A 191 -56.26 -15.45 33.17
C LEU A 191 -54.97 -15.40 34.00
N GLU A 192 -55.05 -15.54 35.33
CA GLU A 192 -53.88 -15.58 36.21
C GLU A 192 -53.19 -16.96 36.23
N ILE A 193 -53.81 -17.98 35.64
CA ILE A 193 -53.27 -19.35 35.58
C ILE A 193 -52.43 -19.51 34.31
N ASP A 194 -51.19 -19.95 34.48
CA ASP A 194 -50.30 -20.30 33.36
C ASP A 194 -50.44 -21.82 33.08
N PHE A 195 -50.82 -22.19 31.86
CA PHE A 195 -51.12 -23.57 31.44
C PHE A 195 -49.94 -24.28 30.75
N VAL A 196 -48.73 -23.73 30.86
CA VAL A 196 -47.48 -24.24 30.26
C VAL A 196 -46.66 -25.05 31.27
#